data_AF-A0A7Y5I1G4-F1
#
_entry.id   AF-A0A7Y5I1G4-F1
#
_cell.length_a   1.000
_cell.length_b   1.000
_cell.length_c   1.000
_cell.angle_alpha   90.00
_cell.angle_beta   90.00
_cell.angle_gamma   90.00
#
_symmetry.space_group_name_H-M   'P 1'
#
loop_
_entity.id
_entity.type
_entity.pdbx_description
1 polymer ?
#
loop_
_entity_poly.entity_id
_entity_poly.type
_entity_poly.pdbx_seq_one_letter_code
_entity_poly.pdbx_strand_id
1 'polypeptide(L)'
;AHAEALQAAWSDVQATLAVLTPLLRSDGERALVNASVFLEAFGHTVLAWTWLRQAVVADGALAQAATAQEVDFYQGKLQTCRWFFHWELPRTVPQHALLRSLDDSTLAMQDAWF
;
A
#
# COMPACT_ATOMS: atom_id res chain seq x y z
N ALA A 1 -13.22 -6.57 8.30
CA ALA A 1 -12.42 -7.05 7.14
C ALA A 1 -11.62 -5.94 6.46
N HIS A 2 -12.17 -5.16 5.51
CA HIS A 2 -11.36 -4.18 4.75
C HIS A 2 -10.79 -3.03 5.61
N ALA A 3 -11.54 -2.53 6.58
CA ALA A 3 -11.03 -1.54 7.53
C ALA A 3 -9.85 -2.06 8.37
N GLU A 4 -9.91 -3.32 8.83
CA GLU A 4 -8.81 -3.96 9.58
C GLU A 4 -7.58 -4.18 8.70
N ALA A 5 -7.78 -4.61 7.45
CA ALA A 5 -6.69 -4.77 6.49
C ALA A 5 -5.99 -3.42 6.18
N LEU A 6 -6.76 -2.34 6.04
CA LEU A 6 -6.19 -1.00 5.87
C LEU A 6 -5.43 -0.55 7.13
N GLN A 7 -5.98 -0.82 8.32
CA GLN A 7 -5.31 -0.52 9.59
C GLN A 7 -3.98 -1.27 9.71
N ALA A 8 -3.95 -2.55 9.34
CA ALA A 8 -2.72 -3.34 9.33
C ALA A 8 -1.68 -2.77 8.36
N ALA A 9 -2.09 -2.44 7.12
CA ALA A 9 -1.20 -1.82 6.14
C ALA A 9 -0.64 -0.46 6.63
N TRP A 10 -1.46 0.35 7.29
CA TRP A 10 -0.99 1.59 7.90
C TRP A 10 0.02 1.36 9.03
N SER A 11 -0.23 0.36 9.88
CA SER A 11 0.72 -0.03 10.93
C SER A 11 2.05 -0.51 10.35
N ASP A 12 2.04 -1.22 9.21
CA ASP A 12 3.25 -1.60 8.49
C ASP A 12 4.05 -0.39 7.99
N VAL A 13 3.37 0.62 7.42
CA VAL A 13 3.99 1.91 7.03
C VAL A 13 4.66 2.57 8.23
N GLN A 14 3.96 2.68 9.36
CA GLN A 14 4.50 3.28 10.58
C GLN A 14 5.72 2.52 11.11
N ALA A 15 5.65 1.19 11.14
CA ALA A 15 6.75 0.34 11.57
C ALA A 15 7.98 0.47 10.66
N THR A 16 7.79 0.55 9.34
CA THR A 16 8.90 0.78 8.40
C THR A 16 9.51 2.17 8.59
N LEU A 17 8.70 3.21 8.73
CA LEU A 17 9.21 4.56 9.00
C LEU A 17 9.98 4.65 10.31
N ALA A 18 9.57 3.93 11.35
CA ALA A 18 10.28 3.88 12.62
C ALA A 18 11.70 3.29 12.50
N VAL A 19 11.92 2.38 11.55
CA VAL A 19 13.24 1.79 11.24
C VAL A 19 14.08 2.71 10.35
N LEU A 20 13.48 3.29 9.29
CA LEU A 20 14.23 4.10 8.31
C LEU A 20 14.56 5.51 8.81
N THR A 21 13.69 6.14 9.61
CA THR A 21 13.85 7.54 10.02
C THR A 21 15.14 7.82 10.80
N PRO A 22 15.57 6.97 11.76
CA PRO A 22 16.86 7.16 12.44
C PRO A 22 18.05 7.12 11.47
N LEU A 23 18.01 6.24 10.47
CA LEU A 23 19.08 6.07 9.50
C LEU A 23 19.24 7.27 8.57
N LEU A 24 18.16 8.01 8.26
CA LEU A 24 18.27 9.23 7.46
C LEU A 24 19.28 10.25 8.01
N ARG A 25 19.54 10.23 9.33
CA ARG A 25 20.53 11.12 9.96
C ARG A 25 21.92 10.50 10.11
N SER A 26 22.00 9.19 10.28
CA SER A 26 23.28 8.49 10.54
C SER A 26 23.92 7.87 9.30
N ASP A 27 23.09 7.38 8.37
CA ASP A 27 23.47 6.63 7.17
C ASP A 27 22.37 6.76 6.10
N GLY A 28 22.36 7.91 5.43
CA GLY A 28 21.32 8.28 4.48
C GLY A 28 21.28 7.41 3.22
N GLU A 29 22.43 6.91 2.75
CA GLU A 29 22.49 6.02 1.58
C GLU A 29 21.77 4.71 1.86
N ARG A 30 22.09 4.07 2.99
CA ARG A 30 21.42 2.84 3.39
C ARG A 30 19.93 3.03 3.65
N ALA A 31 19.53 4.19 4.17
CA ALA A 31 18.12 4.53 4.36
C ALA A 31 17.34 4.67 3.05
N LEU A 32 18.01 5.11 1.97
CA LEU A 32 17.37 5.51 0.71
C LEU A 32 17.58 4.52 -0.44
N VAL A 33 18.48 3.55 -0.31
CA VAL A 33 18.80 2.59 -1.38
C VAL A 33 17.55 1.87 -1.95
N ASN A 34 16.55 1.61 -1.09
CA ASN A 34 15.29 0.97 -1.48
C ASN A 34 14.09 1.94 -1.47
N ALA A 35 14.30 3.26 -1.61
CA ALA A 35 13.25 4.27 -1.49
C ALA A 35 12.07 4.07 -2.45
N SER A 36 12.30 3.60 -3.67
CA SER A 36 11.24 3.30 -4.63
C SER A 36 10.29 2.19 -4.15
N VAL A 37 10.83 1.18 -3.45
CA VAL A 37 10.02 0.10 -2.86
C VAL A 37 9.12 0.65 -1.76
N PHE A 38 9.64 1.56 -0.93
CA PHE A 38 8.82 2.24 0.08
C PHE A 38 7.71 3.09 -0.57
N LEU A 39 8.04 3.85 -1.63
CA LEU A 39 7.06 4.68 -2.33
C LEU A 39 5.93 3.84 -2.93
N GLU A 40 6.25 2.68 -3.49
CA GLU A 40 5.25 1.73 -4.02
C GLU A 40 4.35 1.19 -2.91
N ALA A 41 4.92 0.70 -1.81
CA ALA A 41 4.16 0.14 -0.69
C ALA A 41 3.23 1.20 -0.04
N PHE A 42 3.76 2.42 0.14
CA PHE A 42 2.99 3.55 0.65
C PHE A 42 1.85 3.94 -0.31
N GLY A 43 2.13 3.98 -1.62
CA GLY A 43 1.14 4.27 -2.65
C GLY A 43 -0.03 3.28 -2.64
N HIS A 44 0.24 1.98 -2.53
CA HIS A 44 -0.80 0.96 -2.40
C HIS A 44 -1.67 1.16 -1.16
N THR A 45 -1.07 1.55 -0.02
CA THR A 45 -1.81 1.84 1.21
C THR A 45 -2.75 3.03 1.04
N VAL A 46 -2.30 4.10 0.37
CA VAL A 46 -3.13 5.29 0.06
C VAL A 46 -4.25 4.96 -0.94
N LEU A 47 -3.98 4.13 -1.95
CA LEU A 47 -5.00 3.69 -2.90
C LEU A 47 -6.03 2.77 -2.25
N ALA A 48 -5.64 1.87 -1.34
CA ALA A 48 -6.58 1.07 -0.55
C ALA A 48 -7.53 1.97 0.25
N TRP A 49 -7.01 3.01 0.91
CA TRP A 49 -7.85 4.00 1.58
C TRP A 49 -8.82 4.71 0.63
N THR A 50 -8.35 5.12 -0.54
CA THR A 50 -9.17 5.77 -1.57
C THR A 50 -10.31 4.85 -2.05
N TRP A 51 -10.00 3.58 -2.33
CA TRP A 51 -11.00 2.59 -2.72
C TRP A 51 -12.03 2.32 -1.62
N LEU A 52 -11.58 2.20 -0.37
CA LEU A 52 -12.48 1.98 0.75
C LEU A 52 -13.44 3.17 0.93
N ARG A 53 -12.95 4.41 0.78
CA ARG A 53 -13.81 5.61 0.80
C ARG A 53 -14.87 5.57 -0.28
N GLN A 54 -14.50 5.22 -1.51
CA GLN A 54 -15.47 5.08 -2.60
C GLN A 54 -16.46 3.95 -2.36
N ALA A 55 -16.01 2.82 -1.80
CA ALA A 55 -16.86 1.67 -1.49
C ALA A 55 -17.91 2.02 -0.43
N VAL A 56 -17.54 2.73 0.64
CA VAL A 56 -18.50 3.18 1.67
C VAL A 56 -19.60 4.06 1.07
N VAL A 57 -19.22 4.99 0.18
CA VAL A 57 -20.20 5.85 -0.50
C VAL A 57 -21.07 5.05 -1.47
N ALA A 58 -20.47 4.14 -2.25
CA ALA A 58 -21.17 3.31 -3.20
C ALA A 58 -22.18 2.37 -2.52
N ASP A 59 -21.82 1.77 -1.38
CA ASP A 59 -22.70 0.91 -0.59
C ASP A 59 -23.95 1.67 -0.12
N GLY A 60 -23.77 2.87 0.43
CA GLY A 60 -24.89 3.73 0.85
C GLY A 60 -25.75 4.22 -0.32
N ALA A 61 -25.14 4.53 -1.46
CA ALA A 61 -25.83 5.02 -2.64
C ALA A 61 -26.60 3.91 -3.39
N LEU A 62 -26.17 2.64 -3.26
CA LEU A 62 -26.81 1.51 -3.92
C LEU A 62 -28.28 1.34 -3.51
N ALA A 63 -28.63 1.63 -2.25
CA ALA A 63 -30.00 1.58 -1.75
C ALA A 63 -30.91 2.68 -2.35
N GLN A 64 -30.33 3.73 -2.93
CA GLN A 64 -31.03 4.88 -3.49
C GLN A 64 -30.92 4.94 -5.02
N ALA A 65 -30.29 3.95 -5.65
CA ALA A 65 -30.10 3.91 -7.10
C ALA A 65 -31.46 3.88 -7.83
N ALA A 66 -31.65 4.80 -8.78
CA ALA A 66 -32.90 4.95 -9.53
C ALA A 66 -32.88 4.19 -10.85
N THR A 67 -31.69 3.82 -11.34
CA THR A 67 -31.48 3.17 -12.64
C THR A 67 -30.60 1.92 -12.52
N ALA A 68 -30.77 0.98 -13.45
CA ALA A 68 -29.91 -0.21 -13.54
C ALA A 68 -28.43 0.15 -13.75
N GLN A 69 -28.15 1.23 -14.50
CA GLN A 69 -26.79 1.71 -14.73
C GLN A 69 -26.11 2.20 -13.45
N GLU A 70 -26.84 2.88 -12.56
CA GLU A 70 -26.32 3.28 -11.24
C GLU A 70 -26.03 2.07 -10.36
N VAL A 71 -26.93 1.08 -10.36
CA VAL A 71 -26.73 -0.19 -9.65
C VAL A 71 -25.43 -0.86 -10.11
N ASP A 72 -25.25 -1.03 -11.42
CA ASP A 72 -24.05 -1.66 -11.99
C ASP A 72 -22.77 -0.86 -11.66
N PHE A 73 -22.84 0.47 -11.71
CA PHE A 73 -21.72 1.34 -11.39
C PHE A 73 -21.27 1.19 -9.92
N TYR A 74 -22.20 1.23 -8.97
CA TYR A 74 -21.88 1.08 -7.55
C TYR A 74 -21.41 -0.34 -7.22
N GLN A 75 -22.01 -1.37 -7.81
CA GLN A 75 -21.51 -2.74 -7.70
C GLN A 75 -20.08 -2.86 -8.23
N GLY A 76 -19.76 -2.21 -9.36
CA GLY A 76 -18.41 -2.14 -9.89
C GLY A 76 -17.40 -1.50 -8.92
N LYS A 77 -17.79 -0.43 -8.21
CA LYS A 77 -16.95 0.19 -7.17
C LYS A 77 -16.67 -0.75 -6.01
N LEU A 78 -17.72 -1.44 -5.52
CA LEU A 78 -17.59 -2.40 -4.42
C LEU A 78 -16.69 -3.58 -4.82
N GLN A 79 -16.89 -4.12 -6.02
CA GLN A 79 -16.10 -5.24 -6.52
C GLN A 79 -14.63 -4.85 -6.75
N THR A 80 -14.37 -3.63 -7.26
CA THR A 80 -13.00 -3.14 -7.45
C THR A 80 -12.29 -2.94 -6.11
N CYS A 81 -12.98 -2.39 -5.11
CA CYS A 81 -12.43 -2.29 -3.75
C CYS A 81 -12.08 -3.69 -3.21
N ARG A 82 -12.99 -4.66 -3.35
CA ARG A 82 -12.74 -6.05 -2.91
C ARG A 82 -11.50 -6.63 -3.59
N TRP A 83 -11.37 -6.47 -4.91
CA TRP A 83 -10.19 -6.94 -5.65
C TRP A 83 -8.92 -6.28 -5.13
N PHE A 84 -8.90 -4.94 -4.97
CA PHE A 84 -7.72 -4.22 -4.53
C PHE A 84 -7.23 -4.71 -3.15
N PHE A 85 -8.15 -4.88 -2.20
CA PHE A 85 -7.82 -5.37 -0.86
C PHE A 85 -7.37 -6.83 -0.82
N HIS A 86 -7.73 -7.64 -1.82
CA HIS A 86 -7.41 -9.06 -1.86
C HIS A 86 -6.18 -9.39 -2.72
N TRP A 87 -5.91 -8.57 -3.73
CA TRP A 87 -4.83 -8.80 -4.71
C TRP A 87 -3.69 -7.80 -4.57
N GLU A 88 -4.00 -6.51 -4.47
CA GLU A 88 -2.97 -5.46 -4.54
C GLU A 88 -2.40 -5.12 -3.17
N LEU A 89 -3.26 -4.91 -2.17
CA LEU A 89 -2.81 -4.53 -0.83
C LEU A 89 -1.86 -5.57 -0.18
N PRO A 90 -2.09 -6.89 -0.27
CA PRO A 90 -1.17 -7.87 0.33
C PRO A 90 0.25 -7.85 -0.26
N ARG A 91 0.46 -7.29 -1.45
CA ARG A 91 1.79 -7.18 -2.08
C ARG A 91 2.74 -6.27 -1.30
N THR A 92 2.22 -5.38 -0.46
CA THR A 92 3.04 -4.47 0.35
C THR A 92 3.74 -5.17 1.51
N VAL A 93 3.22 -6.31 1.98
CA VAL A 93 3.77 -7.05 3.13
C VAL A 93 5.24 -7.45 2.94
N PRO A 94 5.62 -8.16 1.85
CA PRO A 94 7.03 -8.48 1.60
C PRO A 94 7.90 -7.23 1.34
N GLN A 95 7.33 -6.17 0.76
CA GLN A 95 8.04 -4.90 0.54
C GLN A 95 8.42 -4.25 1.88
N HIS A 96 7.48 -4.20 2.82
CA HIS A 96 7.73 -3.71 4.17
C HIS A 96 8.74 -4.57 4.93
N ALA A 97 8.71 -5.89 4.76
CA ALA A 97 9.70 -6.80 5.33
C ALA A 97 11.12 -6.51 4.81
N LEU A 98 11.29 -6.36 3.48
CA LEU A 98 12.56 -5.99 2.84
C LEU A 98 13.08 -4.64 3.36
N LEU A 99 12.21 -3.63 3.45
CA LEU A 99 12.61 -2.31 3.94
C LEU A 99 13.06 -2.34 5.39
N ARG A 100 12.41 -3.15 6.24
CA ARG A 100 12.77 -3.30 7.65
C ARG A 100 14.01 -4.16 7.88
N SER A 101 14.37 -5.04 6.94
CA SER A 101 15.64 -5.79 7.02
C SER A 101 16.85 -4.93 6.66
N LEU A 102 16.65 -3.69 6.20
CA LEU A 102 17.73 -2.78 5.78
C LEU A 102 18.66 -3.44 4.77
N ASP A 103 18.06 -4.16 3.82
CA ASP A 103 18.76 -4.87 2.76
C ASP A 103 19.62 -3.90 1.95
N ASP A 104 20.89 -4.25 1.80
CA ASP A 104 21.90 -3.46 1.12
C ASP A 104 22.38 -4.15 -0.17
N SER A 105 21.66 -5.17 -0.67
CA SER A 105 22.10 -5.95 -1.84
C SER A 105 22.34 -5.07 -3.06
N THR A 106 21.51 -4.04 -3.25
CA THR A 106 21.66 -3.05 -4.33
C THR A 106 22.74 -2.00 -4.06
N LEU A 107 23.05 -1.72 -2.79
CA LEU A 107 24.13 -0.81 -2.39
C LEU A 107 25.50 -1.49 -2.50
N ALA A 108 25.58 -2.77 -2.18
CA ALA A 108 26.80 -3.57 -2.17
C ALA A 108 27.25 -4.03 -3.56
N MET A 109 26.48 -3.75 -4.60
CA MET A 109 26.85 -4.04 -5.99
C MET A 109 28.17 -3.34 -6.35
N GLN A 110 29.01 -4.02 -7.13
CA GLN A 110 30.26 -3.48 -7.63
C GLN A 110 30.29 -3.58 -9.15
N ASP A 111 30.77 -2.52 -9.81
CA ASP A 111 30.87 -2.47 -11.27
C ASP A 111 31.64 -3.67 -11.84
N ALA A 112 32.64 -4.19 -11.13
CA ALA A 112 33.44 -5.32 -11.59
C ALA A 112 32.68 -6.66 -11.64
N TRP A 113 31.46 -6.75 -11.09
CA TRP A 113 30.66 -7.97 -11.05
C TRP A 113 29.59 -8.05 -12.17
N PHE A 114 29.41 -6.98 -12.96
CA PHE A 114 28.36 -6.82 -13.98
C PHE A 114 28.91 -6.25 -15.28
#